data_AF-A0A959FZH9-F1
#
_entry.id   AF-A0A959FZH9-F1
#
_cell.length_a   1.000
_cell.length_b   1.000
_cell.length_c   1.000
_cell.angle_alpha   90.00
_cell.angle_beta   90.00
_cell.angle_gamma   90.00
#
_symmetry.space_group_name_H-M   'P 1'
#
loop_
_entity.id
_entity.type
_entity.pdbx_description
1 polymer ?
#
loop_
_entity_poly.entity_id
_entity_poly.type
_entity_poly.pdbx_seq_one_letter_code
_entity_poly.pdbx_strand_id
1 'polypeptide(L)'
;MDVLYIVSHGFSSRMVFQTGLLAQLAAKGKKVGVISPDKNDANLVDYCQKQGVELYEFRPTKNIFTVDYTFMRKYFLEDIRNNPGLWAKHLHATKGNHSWNPYFRLRPYFYYGIYKLIKVFPGIREWFKRYEDPLLDSPKAVQLIQEINPKLVVATYPVNVAESILLRAAQKLGIKTSIHLLSWDNITCKGHFPATADYYIAWGPIM
;
A
#
# COMPACT_ATOMS: atom_id res chain seq x y z
N MET A 1 3.50 -21.21 -6.09
CA MET A 1 4.52 -20.33 -5.49
C MET A 1 4.46 -20.45 -3.96
N ASP A 2 5.56 -20.44 -3.20
CA ASP A 2 5.46 -20.49 -1.72
C ASP A 2 5.20 -19.12 -1.12
N VAL A 3 5.98 -18.10 -1.52
CA VAL A 3 5.84 -16.73 -1.01
C VAL A 3 5.88 -15.74 -2.17
N LEU A 4 4.93 -14.81 -2.21
CA LEU A 4 4.84 -13.76 -3.20
C LEU A 4 4.92 -12.39 -2.51
N TYR A 5 6.01 -11.67 -2.70
CA TYR A 5 6.18 -10.31 -2.19
C TYR A 5 5.58 -9.28 -3.15
N ILE A 6 4.93 -8.27 -2.61
CA ILE A 6 4.49 -7.10 -3.37
C ILE A 6 5.41 -5.94 -3.02
N VAL A 7 6.03 -5.34 -4.05
CA VAL A 7 6.99 -4.24 -3.88
C VAL A 7 6.56 -3.08 -4.76
N SER A 8 5.88 -2.09 -4.18
CA SER A 8 5.41 -0.90 -4.92
C SER A 8 6.31 0.34 -4.81
N HIS A 9 7.26 0.36 -3.86
CA HIS A 9 8.06 1.54 -3.54
C HIS A 9 9.55 1.24 -3.42
N GLY A 10 10.39 2.26 -3.67
CA GLY A 10 11.85 2.12 -3.65
C GLY A 10 12.43 1.70 -2.30
N PHE A 11 11.87 2.18 -1.17
CA PHE A 11 12.36 1.77 0.15
C PHE A 11 12.00 0.31 0.48
N SER A 12 10.82 -0.17 0.06
CA SER A 12 10.46 -1.58 0.25
C SER A 12 11.28 -2.48 -0.67
N SER A 13 11.58 -2.01 -1.88
CA SER A 13 12.53 -2.66 -2.80
C SER A 13 13.90 -2.87 -2.15
N ARG A 14 14.48 -1.83 -1.54
CA ARG A 14 15.76 -1.98 -0.81
C ARG A 14 15.68 -3.05 0.28
N MET A 15 14.60 -3.06 1.07
CA MET A 15 14.44 -4.08 2.10
C MET A 15 14.37 -5.49 1.50
N VAL A 16 13.51 -5.71 0.52
CA VAL A 16 13.26 -7.04 -0.03
C VAL A 16 14.47 -7.56 -0.80
N PHE A 17 15.07 -6.73 -1.65
CA PHE A 17 16.15 -7.16 -2.55
C PHE A 17 17.55 -7.05 -1.91
N GLN A 18 17.86 -5.98 -1.17
CA GLN A 18 19.24 -5.70 -0.73
C GLN A 18 19.61 -6.33 0.63
N THR A 19 18.63 -6.76 1.44
CA THR A 19 18.92 -7.42 2.72
C THR A 19 19.30 -8.90 2.57
N GLY A 20 19.21 -9.45 1.36
CA GLY A 20 19.37 -10.88 1.10
C GLY A 20 18.18 -11.73 1.55
N LEU A 21 17.06 -11.12 1.97
CA LEU A 21 15.85 -11.84 2.39
C LEU A 21 15.38 -12.86 1.35
N LEU A 22 15.23 -12.44 0.10
CA LEU A 22 14.77 -13.33 -0.98
C LEU A 22 15.76 -14.47 -1.24
N ALA A 23 17.06 -14.15 -1.25
CA ALA A 23 18.13 -15.12 -1.42
C ALA A 23 18.12 -16.18 -0.31
N GLN A 24 17.91 -15.79 0.95
CA GLN A 24 17.83 -16.72 2.08
C GLN A 24 16.58 -17.62 2.00
N LEU A 25 15.45 -17.09 1.53
CA LEU A 25 14.25 -17.90 1.31
C LEU A 25 14.46 -18.91 0.18
N ALA A 26 15.05 -18.49 -0.94
CA ALA A 26 15.39 -19.36 -2.06
C ALA A 26 16.39 -20.45 -1.64
N ALA A 27 17.44 -20.10 -0.88
CA ALA A 27 18.42 -21.04 -0.34
C ALA A 27 17.82 -22.09 0.60
N LYS A 28 16.70 -21.76 1.28
CA LYS A 28 15.91 -22.71 2.08
C LYS A 28 14.90 -23.52 1.25
N GLY A 29 15.04 -23.51 -0.08
CA GLY A 29 14.20 -24.28 -1.01
C GLY A 29 12.80 -23.72 -1.20
N LYS A 30 12.54 -22.45 -0.82
CA LYS A 30 11.23 -21.82 -1.06
C LYS A 30 11.17 -21.27 -2.48
N LYS A 31 10.06 -21.51 -3.16
CA LYS A 31 9.76 -20.84 -4.43
C LYS A 31 9.26 -19.43 -4.13
N VAL A 32 10.02 -18.41 -4.53
CA VAL A 32 9.74 -17.00 -4.20
C VAL A 32 9.44 -16.19 -5.47
N GLY A 33 8.42 -15.34 -5.39
CA GLY A 33 8.06 -14.40 -6.44
C GLY A 33 7.98 -12.98 -5.91
N VAL A 34 8.11 -12.01 -6.81
CA VAL A 34 7.91 -10.59 -6.53
C VAL A 34 6.99 -9.98 -7.57
N ILE A 35 6.01 -9.18 -7.14
CA ILE A 35 5.25 -8.28 -8.00
C ILE A 35 5.84 -6.88 -7.88
N SER A 36 6.26 -6.29 -9.00
CA SER A 36 6.71 -4.90 -9.10
C SER A 36 5.86 -4.09 -10.10
N PRO A 37 5.90 -2.75 -10.06
CA PRO A 37 5.27 -1.91 -11.07
C PRO A 37 5.91 -2.02 -12.45
N ASP A 38 7.17 -2.43 -12.52
CA ASP A 38 7.92 -2.60 -13.77
C ASP A 38 8.77 -3.87 -13.69
N LYS A 39 8.37 -4.90 -14.45
CA LYS A 39 9.13 -6.15 -14.53
C LYS A 39 10.35 -6.05 -15.44
N ASN A 40 10.49 -4.98 -16.21
CA ASN A 40 11.58 -4.80 -17.18
C ASN A 40 12.73 -3.95 -16.61
N ASP A 41 12.66 -3.54 -15.34
CA ASP A 41 13.77 -2.86 -14.67
C ASP A 41 15.00 -3.78 -14.66
N ALA A 42 16.08 -3.34 -15.30
CA ALA A 42 17.28 -4.15 -15.51
C ALA A 42 17.90 -4.64 -14.18
N ASN A 43 17.82 -3.84 -13.11
CA ASN A 43 18.37 -4.23 -11.81
C ASN A 43 17.52 -5.32 -11.15
N LEU A 44 16.19 -5.21 -11.27
CA LEU A 44 15.27 -6.22 -10.73
C LEU A 44 15.39 -7.53 -11.50
N VAL A 45 15.48 -7.47 -12.83
CA VAL A 45 15.64 -8.65 -13.68
C VAL A 45 16.95 -9.36 -13.36
N ASP A 46 18.08 -8.65 -13.33
CA ASP A 46 19.40 -9.22 -13.02
C ASP A 46 19.42 -9.88 -11.63
N TYR A 47 18.89 -9.18 -10.62
CA TYR A 47 18.79 -9.76 -9.27
C TYR A 47 17.93 -11.02 -9.24
N CYS A 48 16.72 -10.96 -9.83
CA CYS A 48 15.76 -12.05 -9.77
C CYS A 48 16.30 -13.30 -10.50
N GLN A 49 16.95 -13.11 -11.66
CA GLN A 49 17.61 -14.21 -12.39
C GLN A 49 18.72 -14.85 -11.57
N LYS A 50 19.58 -14.05 -10.92
CA LYS A 50 20.68 -14.55 -10.08
C LYS A 50 20.20 -15.34 -8.87
N GLN A 51 19.06 -14.95 -8.29
CA GLN A 51 18.54 -15.55 -7.05
C GLN A 51 17.44 -16.59 -7.27
N GLY A 52 17.08 -16.89 -8.52
CA GLY A 52 15.98 -17.82 -8.84
C GLY A 52 14.60 -17.32 -8.37
N VAL A 53 14.39 -16.01 -8.35
CA VAL A 53 13.13 -15.36 -7.95
C VAL A 53 12.33 -15.06 -9.21
N GLU A 54 11.03 -15.35 -9.20
CA GLU A 54 10.15 -15.02 -10.33
C GLU A 54 9.63 -13.58 -10.22
N LEU A 55 9.70 -12.83 -11.31
CA LEU A 55 9.27 -11.43 -11.35
C LEU A 55 7.96 -11.28 -12.14
N TYR A 56 7.00 -10.60 -11.52
CA TYR A 56 5.67 -10.34 -12.04
C TYR A 56 5.40 -8.84 -12.09
N GLU A 57 4.51 -8.42 -12.99
CA GLU A 57 4.14 -7.01 -13.13
C GLU A 57 2.70 -6.79 -12.71
N PHE A 58 2.47 -5.74 -11.92
CA PHE A 58 1.13 -5.22 -11.69
C PHE A 58 1.15 -3.70 -11.70
N ARG A 59 0.35 -3.12 -12.60
CA ARG A 59 0.10 -1.68 -12.65
C ARG A 59 -1.38 -1.44 -12.36
N PRO A 60 -1.74 -0.74 -11.27
CA PRO A 60 -3.13 -0.39 -11.03
C PRO A 60 -3.62 0.53 -12.15
N THR A 61 -4.88 0.36 -12.55
CA THR A 61 -5.51 1.26 -13.50
C THR A 61 -5.54 2.67 -12.91
N LYS A 62 -4.90 3.64 -13.58
CA LYS A 62 -4.92 5.04 -13.14
C LYS A 62 -6.31 5.62 -13.42
N ASN A 63 -7.00 6.09 -12.38
CA ASN A 63 -8.17 6.95 -12.50
C ASN A 63 -7.87 8.30 -11.80
N ILE A 64 -8.50 9.39 -12.22
CA ILE A 64 -8.36 10.72 -11.59
C ILE A 64 -8.55 10.63 -10.07
N PHE A 65 -9.49 9.79 -9.63
CA PHE A 65 -9.74 9.53 -8.22
C PHE A 65 -8.58 8.84 -7.49
N THR A 66 -7.82 7.96 -8.14
CA THR A 66 -6.64 7.31 -7.52
C THR A 66 -5.53 8.30 -7.17
N VAL A 67 -5.48 9.46 -7.85
CA VAL A 67 -4.49 10.51 -7.59
C VAL A 67 -4.80 11.27 -6.30
N ASP A 68 -6.08 11.56 -6.04
CA ASP A 68 -6.52 12.26 -4.83
C ASP A 68 -6.91 11.30 -3.69
N TYR A 69 -7.13 10.02 -3.98
CA TYR A 69 -7.59 9.01 -3.04
C TYR A 69 -6.81 9.00 -1.72
N THR A 70 -5.47 8.87 -1.78
CA THR A 70 -4.61 8.84 -0.58
C THR A 70 -4.66 10.17 0.16
N PHE A 71 -4.85 11.29 -0.55
CA PHE A 71 -5.01 12.60 0.06
C PHE A 71 -6.33 12.71 0.80
N MET A 72 -7.42 12.24 0.20
CA MET A 72 -8.77 12.23 0.78
C MET A 72 -8.84 11.35 2.03
N ARG A 73 -8.34 10.10 1.96
CA ARG A 73 -8.37 9.14 3.09
C ARG A 73 -7.93 9.77 4.41
N LYS A 74 -6.84 10.55 4.37
CA LYS A 74 -6.32 11.27 5.53
C LYS A 74 -7.40 12.10 6.25
N TYR A 75 -8.27 12.80 5.52
CA TYR A 75 -9.31 13.66 6.09
C TYR A 75 -10.59 12.93 6.43
N PHE A 76 -10.91 11.85 5.72
CA PHE A 76 -12.14 11.10 5.95
C PHE A 76 -12.01 10.09 7.10
N LEU A 77 -10.85 9.44 7.19
CA LEU A 77 -10.65 8.29 8.08
C LEU A 77 -9.85 8.64 9.33
N GLU A 78 -8.89 9.56 9.22
CA GLU A 78 -7.92 9.78 10.30
C GLU A 78 -8.30 10.89 11.27
N ASP A 79 -7.77 10.80 12.49
CA ASP A 79 -7.77 11.93 13.42
C ASP A 79 -6.54 12.82 13.21
N ILE A 80 -6.64 13.72 12.23
CA ILE A 80 -5.51 14.55 11.81
C ILE A 80 -4.98 15.43 12.96
N ARG A 81 -5.85 15.97 13.83
CA ARG A 81 -5.44 16.94 14.86
C ARG A 81 -4.68 16.30 16.02
N ASN A 82 -5.04 15.06 16.36
CA ASN A 82 -4.41 14.31 17.45
C ASN A 82 -3.19 13.51 16.98
N ASN A 83 -2.90 13.51 15.68
CA ASN A 83 -1.74 12.84 15.10
C ASN A 83 -0.71 13.86 14.59
N PRO A 84 0.43 14.05 15.27
CA PRO A 84 1.41 15.07 14.90
C PRO A 84 1.92 14.94 13.47
N GLY A 85 2.14 13.72 12.98
CA GLY A 85 2.63 13.48 11.63
C GLY A 85 1.60 13.81 10.55
N LEU A 86 0.33 13.46 10.77
CA LEU A 86 -0.74 13.82 9.85
C LEU A 86 -1.05 15.33 9.89
N TRP A 87 -0.96 15.96 11.07
CA TRP A 87 -1.09 17.40 11.22
C TRP A 87 0.01 18.15 10.49
N ALA A 88 1.28 17.74 10.64
CA ALA A 88 2.40 18.31 9.89
C ALA A 88 2.19 18.19 8.36
N LYS A 89 1.70 17.04 7.88
CA LYS A 89 1.33 16.86 6.45
C LYS A 89 0.20 17.80 6.01
N HIS A 90 -0.77 18.07 6.88
CA HIS A 90 -1.82 19.06 6.58
C HIS A 90 -1.24 20.48 6.52
N LEU A 91 -0.44 20.88 7.51
CA LEU A 91 0.20 22.19 7.54
C LEU A 91 1.08 22.42 6.31
N HIS A 92 1.88 21.42 5.92
CA HIS A 92 2.69 21.49 4.70
C HIS A 92 1.81 21.67 3.46
N ALA A 93 0.70 20.93 3.34
CA ALA A 93 -0.21 21.08 2.21
C ALA A 93 -0.91 22.45 2.16
N THR A 94 -1.15 23.10 3.31
CA THR A 94 -1.81 24.41 3.39
C THR A 94 -0.84 25.60 3.28
N LYS A 95 0.35 25.50 3.88
CA LYS A 95 1.29 26.63 4.05
C LYS A 95 2.56 26.50 3.21
N GLY A 96 3.00 25.27 2.94
CA GLY A 96 4.21 24.98 2.16
C GLY A 96 3.94 24.66 0.69
N ASN A 97 2.68 24.70 0.25
CA ASN A 97 2.32 24.39 -1.14
C ASN A 97 2.44 25.64 -2.03
N HIS A 98 3.43 25.63 -2.91
CA HIS A 98 3.68 26.69 -3.90
C HIS A 98 3.14 26.36 -5.30
N SER A 99 2.25 25.37 -5.42
CA SER A 99 1.66 25.00 -6.72
C SER A 99 0.86 26.16 -7.33
N TRP A 100 1.10 26.41 -8.62
CA TRP A 100 0.34 27.40 -9.39
C TRP A 100 -1.14 27.06 -9.49
N ASN A 101 -1.48 25.78 -9.56
CA ASN A 101 -2.86 25.35 -9.75
C ASN A 101 -3.69 25.57 -8.45
N PRO A 102 -4.78 26.36 -8.50
CA PRO A 102 -5.57 26.71 -7.33
C PRO A 102 -6.24 25.51 -6.65
N TYR A 103 -6.56 24.45 -7.40
CA TYR A 103 -7.13 23.23 -6.85
C TYR A 103 -6.24 22.64 -5.76
N PHE A 104 -4.93 22.53 -6.01
CA PHE A 104 -3.99 21.96 -5.05
C PHE A 104 -3.81 22.83 -3.80
N ARG A 105 -4.05 24.15 -3.91
CA ARG A 105 -4.00 25.10 -2.80
C ARG A 105 -5.27 25.08 -1.96
N LEU A 106 -6.43 24.91 -2.58
CA LEU A 106 -7.74 24.95 -1.91
C LEU A 106 -8.18 23.58 -1.37
N ARG A 107 -7.83 22.48 -2.04
CA ARG A 107 -8.23 21.12 -1.63
C ARG A 107 -7.91 20.80 -0.16
N PRO A 108 -6.77 21.18 0.45
CA PRO A 108 -6.48 20.84 1.84
C PRO A 108 -7.46 21.52 2.82
N TYR A 109 -7.90 22.74 2.51
CA TYR A 109 -8.89 23.47 3.31
C TYR A 109 -10.28 22.88 3.17
N PHE A 110 -10.68 22.56 1.93
CA PHE A 110 -11.95 21.90 1.64
C PHE A 110 -12.07 20.56 2.39
N TYR A 111 -11.07 19.67 2.25
CA TYR A 111 -11.09 18.38 2.93
C TYR A 111 -10.94 18.50 4.46
N TYR A 112 -10.27 19.54 4.97
CA TYR A 112 -10.27 19.82 6.40
C TYR A 112 -11.65 20.26 6.92
N GLY A 113 -12.43 20.97 6.11
CA GLY A 113 -13.85 21.22 6.37
C GLY A 113 -14.64 19.92 6.51
N ILE A 114 -14.45 18.98 5.58
CA ILE A 114 -15.06 17.64 5.65
C ILE A 114 -14.65 16.89 6.92
N TYR A 115 -13.36 16.92 7.30
CA TYR A 115 -12.89 16.34 8.56
C TYR A 115 -13.65 16.87 9.78
N LYS A 116 -13.92 18.18 9.83
CA LYS A 116 -14.74 18.76 10.92
C LYS A 116 -16.19 18.30 10.86
N LEU A 117 -16.77 18.23 9.65
CA LEU A 117 -18.15 17.77 9.46
C LEU A 117 -18.32 16.30 9.88
N ILE A 118 -17.35 15.43 9.62
CA ILE A 118 -17.39 14.01 10.03
C ILE A 118 -17.55 13.84 11.54
N LYS A 119 -17.01 14.77 12.35
CA LYS A 119 -17.17 14.73 13.81
C LYS A 119 -18.62 14.96 14.25
N VAL A 120 -19.41 15.64 13.42
CA VAL A 120 -20.84 15.90 13.67
C VAL A 120 -21.71 14.86 12.95
N PHE A 121 -21.31 14.47 11.74
CA PHE A 121 -22.04 13.56 10.85
C PHE A 121 -21.16 12.33 10.51
N PRO A 122 -21.09 11.32 11.38
CA PRO A 122 -20.23 10.15 11.18
C PRO A 122 -20.60 9.32 9.94
N GLY A 123 -21.82 9.47 9.42
CA GLY A 123 -22.27 8.81 8.19
C GLY A 123 -21.44 9.15 6.95
N ILE A 124 -20.76 10.31 6.91
CA ILE A 124 -19.86 10.70 5.83
C ILE A 124 -18.66 9.72 5.75
N ARG A 125 -18.13 9.30 6.90
CA ARG A 125 -17.02 8.35 6.97
C ARG A 125 -17.45 6.97 6.48
N GLU A 126 -18.62 6.51 6.90
CA GLU A 126 -19.15 5.21 6.48
C GLU A 126 -19.49 5.18 4.99
N TRP A 127 -20.03 6.27 4.45
CA TRP A 127 -20.22 6.44 3.01
C TRP A 127 -18.89 6.36 2.26
N PHE A 128 -17.85 7.04 2.74
CA PHE A 128 -16.52 7.00 2.13
C PHE A 128 -15.94 5.58 2.12
N LYS A 129 -16.03 4.83 3.23
CA LYS A 129 -15.58 3.43 3.29
C LYS A 129 -16.31 2.55 2.28
N ARG A 130 -17.64 2.68 2.16
CA ARG A 130 -18.43 1.93 1.17
C ARG A 130 -18.06 2.29 -0.26
N TYR A 131 -17.76 3.56 -0.52
CA TYR A 131 -17.33 4.02 -1.84
C TYR A 131 -15.90 3.59 -2.19
N GLU A 132 -15.04 3.45 -1.18
CA GLU A 132 -13.67 2.98 -1.35
C GLU A 132 -13.58 1.50 -1.69
N ASP A 133 -14.53 0.70 -1.18
CA ASP A 133 -14.52 -0.75 -1.31
C ASP A 133 -14.34 -1.26 -2.76
N PRO A 134 -15.07 -0.73 -3.77
CA PRO A 134 -14.89 -1.12 -5.16
C PRO A 134 -13.58 -0.63 -5.79
N LEU A 135 -12.95 0.43 -5.26
CA LEU A 135 -11.66 0.93 -5.77
C LEU A 135 -10.52 -0.04 -5.51
N LEU A 136 -10.65 -0.85 -4.46
CA LEU A 136 -9.69 -1.89 -4.09
C LEU A 136 -9.94 -3.20 -4.83
N ASP A 137 -11.02 -3.30 -5.58
CA ASP A 137 -11.38 -4.49 -6.34
C ASP A 137 -10.91 -4.41 -7.78
N SER A 138 -10.07 -5.37 -8.18
CA SER A 138 -9.55 -5.46 -9.53
C SER A 138 -9.62 -6.90 -10.05
N PRO A 139 -10.42 -7.18 -11.09
CA PRO A 139 -10.44 -8.49 -11.74
C PRO A 139 -9.06 -8.91 -12.26
N LYS A 140 -8.26 -7.95 -12.75
CA LYS A 140 -6.88 -8.19 -13.20
C LYS A 140 -5.98 -8.66 -12.07
N ALA A 141 -6.13 -8.08 -10.88
CA ALA A 141 -5.36 -8.51 -9.71
C ALA A 141 -5.76 -9.92 -9.27
N VAL A 142 -7.07 -10.22 -9.26
CA VAL A 142 -7.58 -11.57 -8.95
C VAL A 142 -7.02 -12.59 -9.94
N GLN A 143 -7.11 -12.31 -11.23
CA GLN A 143 -6.57 -13.19 -12.28
C GLN A 143 -5.06 -13.41 -12.10
N LEU A 144 -4.29 -12.35 -11.90
CA LEU A 144 -2.84 -12.45 -11.70
C LEU A 144 -2.49 -13.33 -10.48
N ILE A 145 -3.14 -13.09 -9.34
CA ILE A 145 -2.88 -13.88 -8.12
C ILE A 145 -3.31 -15.33 -8.31
N GLN A 146 -4.42 -15.57 -9.01
CA GLN A 146 -4.91 -16.91 -9.33
C GLN A 146 -3.95 -17.68 -10.25
N GLU A 147 -3.39 -17.02 -11.25
CA GLU A 147 -2.38 -17.60 -12.16
C GLU A 147 -1.09 -17.97 -11.41
N ILE A 148 -0.63 -17.11 -10.51
CA ILE A 148 0.59 -17.36 -9.70
C ILE A 148 0.37 -18.45 -8.64
N ASN A 149 -0.87 -18.52 -8.11
CA ASN A 149 -1.29 -19.43 -7.04
C ASN A 149 -0.28 -19.51 -5.87
N PRO A 150 -0.02 -18.40 -5.15
CA PRO A 150 0.89 -18.39 -4.01
C PRO A 150 0.25 -18.97 -2.75
N LYS A 151 1.06 -19.59 -1.89
CA LYS A 151 0.61 -20.01 -0.54
C LYS A 151 0.53 -18.83 0.43
N LEU A 152 1.36 -17.82 0.25
CA LEU A 152 1.42 -16.60 1.04
C LEU A 152 1.69 -15.37 0.16
N VAL A 153 0.91 -14.31 0.33
CA VAL A 153 1.15 -12.98 -0.25
C VAL A 153 1.61 -12.01 0.82
N VAL A 154 2.70 -11.29 0.58
CA VAL A 154 3.31 -10.36 1.54
C VAL A 154 3.32 -8.95 0.96
N ALA A 155 2.52 -8.05 1.55
CA ALA A 155 2.60 -6.61 1.28
C ALA A 155 3.72 -5.97 2.11
N THR A 156 4.42 -5.00 1.55
CA THR A 156 5.58 -4.33 2.17
C THR A 156 5.36 -2.85 2.39
N TYR A 157 4.30 -2.28 1.82
CA TYR A 157 3.86 -0.93 2.06
C TYR A 157 2.33 -0.85 2.08
N PRO A 158 1.71 -1.14 3.23
CA PRO A 158 0.28 -1.43 3.36
C PRO A 158 -0.65 -0.21 3.13
N VAL A 159 -0.10 1.00 2.96
CA VAL A 159 -0.89 2.19 2.58
C VAL A 159 -0.89 2.49 1.09
N ASN A 160 -0.18 1.69 0.29
CA ASN A 160 -0.24 1.80 -1.16
C ASN A 160 -1.48 1.11 -1.72
N VAL A 161 -2.14 1.78 -2.66
CA VAL A 161 -3.37 1.29 -3.29
C VAL A 161 -3.12 0.01 -4.09
N ALA A 162 -2.02 -0.06 -4.85
CA ALA A 162 -1.69 -1.23 -5.66
C ALA A 162 -1.46 -2.46 -4.78
N GLU A 163 -0.74 -2.31 -3.67
CA GLU A 163 -0.52 -3.40 -2.73
C GLU A 163 -1.83 -3.82 -2.06
N SER A 164 -2.68 -2.86 -1.70
CA SER A 164 -3.98 -3.15 -1.10
C SER A 164 -4.91 -3.91 -2.05
N ILE A 165 -4.91 -3.56 -3.35
CA ILE A 165 -5.66 -4.28 -4.39
C ILE A 165 -5.20 -5.73 -4.50
N LEU A 166 -3.89 -5.97 -4.55
CA LEU A 166 -3.33 -7.31 -4.65
C LEU A 166 -3.55 -8.15 -3.38
N LEU A 167 -3.43 -7.52 -2.21
CA LEU A 167 -3.68 -8.17 -0.92
C LEU A 167 -5.14 -8.60 -0.79
N ARG A 168 -6.08 -7.73 -1.16
CA ARG A 168 -7.52 -8.03 -1.18
C ARG A 168 -7.87 -9.09 -2.22
N ALA A 169 -7.23 -9.07 -3.38
CA ALA A 169 -7.38 -10.12 -4.38
C ALA A 169 -6.95 -11.50 -3.84
N ALA A 170 -5.84 -11.56 -3.10
CA ALA A 170 -5.40 -12.80 -2.45
C ALA A 170 -6.40 -13.29 -1.39
N GLN A 171 -6.92 -12.38 -0.55
CA GLN A 171 -7.94 -12.71 0.45
C GLN A 171 -9.22 -13.28 -0.17
N LYS A 172 -9.70 -12.71 -1.28
CA LYS A 172 -10.87 -13.21 -2.01
C LYS A 172 -10.68 -14.64 -2.53
N LEU A 173 -9.44 -15.02 -2.84
CA LEU A 173 -9.07 -16.37 -3.28
C LEU A 173 -8.76 -17.32 -2.11
N GLY A 174 -8.93 -16.87 -0.86
CA GLY A 174 -8.61 -17.66 0.33
C GLY A 174 -7.11 -17.89 0.57
N ILE A 175 -6.25 -17.14 -0.11
CA ILE A 175 -4.79 -17.22 0.03
C ILE A 175 -4.37 -16.48 1.30
N LYS A 176 -3.40 -17.06 2.04
CA LYS A 176 -2.87 -16.41 3.25
C LYS A 176 -2.16 -15.12 2.90
N THR A 177 -2.35 -14.12 3.75
CA THR A 177 -1.80 -12.78 3.57
C THR A 177 -0.98 -12.34 4.77
N SER A 178 0.09 -11.60 4.51
CA SER A 178 0.89 -10.95 5.54
C SER A 178 1.22 -9.51 5.16
N ILE A 179 1.31 -8.63 6.15
CA ILE A 179 1.92 -7.31 5.97
C ILE A 179 3.27 -7.31 6.70
N HIS A 180 4.34 -6.97 5.99
CA HIS A 180 5.66 -6.78 6.57
C HIS A 180 5.86 -5.29 6.88
N LEU A 181 5.77 -4.97 8.17
CA LEU A 181 5.97 -3.63 8.72
C LEU A 181 7.47 -3.35 8.82
N LEU A 182 7.96 -2.41 8.02
CA LEU A 182 9.37 -2.05 7.96
C LEU A 182 9.76 -1.28 9.25
N SER A 183 10.98 -1.51 9.75
CA SER A 183 11.43 -0.96 11.05
C SER A 183 11.47 0.57 11.12
N TRP A 184 11.58 1.25 9.97
CA TRP A 184 11.54 2.70 9.85
C TRP A 184 10.15 3.25 9.51
N ASP A 185 9.13 2.39 9.40
CA ASP A 185 7.79 2.85 9.08
C ASP A 185 7.08 3.38 10.32
N ASN A 186 6.79 4.68 10.33
CA ASN A 186 5.96 5.27 11.36
C ASN A 186 4.48 5.06 10.98
N ILE A 187 3.98 3.86 11.29
CA ILE A 187 2.65 3.39 10.89
C ILE A 187 1.55 4.30 11.42
N THR A 188 1.71 4.85 12.63
CA THR A 188 0.75 5.82 13.18
C THR A 188 0.63 7.05 12.28
N CYS A 189 1.68 7.47 11.58
CA CYS A 189 1.66 8.62 10.66
C CYS A 189 1.22 8.28 9.23
N LYS A 190 0.90 7.01 8.93
CA LYS A 190 0.43 6.54 7.62
C LYS A 190 -1.09 6.46 7.54
N GLY A 191 -1.77 6.32 8.68
CA GLY A 191 -3.22 6.19 8.77
C GLY A 191 -3.69 4.75 8.64
N HIS A 192 -5.00 4.55 8.54
CA HIS A 192 -5.63 3.25 8.38
C HIS A 192 -5.21 2.59 7.07
N PHE A 193 -4.92 1.29 7.11
CA PHE A 193 -4.61 0.50 5.93
C PHE A 193 -5.88 0.29 5.08
N PRO A 194 -5.82 0.42 3.74
CA PRO A 194 -6.96 0.11 2.88
C PRO A 194 -7.33 -1.39 2.89
N ALA A 195 -6.34 -2.26 3.11
CA ALA A 195 -6.53 -3.68 3.31
C ALA A 195 -5.68 -4.17 4.50
N THR A 196 -6.26 -5.06 5.32
CA THR A 196 -5.55 -5.75 6.42
C THR A 196 -5.01 -7.10 5.92
N ALA A 197 -4.26 -7.81 6.76
CA ALA A 197 -3.75 -9.16 6.45
C ALA A 197 -4.00 -10.13 7.62
N ASP A 198 -3.88 -11.43 7.34
CA ASP A 198 -4.00 -12.49 8.35
C ASP A 198 -2.83 -12.44 9.36
N TYR A 199 -1.64 -12.06 8.88
CA TYR A 199 -0.43 -12.00 9.68
C TYR A 199 0.29 -10.66 9.54
N TYR A 200 1.08 -10.32 10.56
CA TYR A 200 1.93 -9.14 10.57
C TYR A 200 3.35 -9.54 10.96
N ILE A 201 4.33 -9.11 10.16
CA ILE A 201 5.75 -9.24 10.49
C ILE A 201 6.20 -7.86 10.97
N ALA A 202 6.59 -7.77 12.23
CA ALA A 202 7.05 -6.54 12.87
C ALA A 202 8.38 -6.79 13.59
N TRP A 203 9.15 -5.72 13.80
CA TRP A 203 10.49 -5.77 14.42
C TRP A 203 10.49 -5.88 15.95
N GLY A 204 9.32 -5.94 16.59
CA GLY A 204 9.18 -6.02 18.04
C GLY A 204 7.85 -6.67 18.44
N PRO A 205 7.60 -6.86 19.74
CA PRO A 205 6.41 -7.56 20.30
C PRO A 205 5.07 -6.82 20.10
N ILE A 206 4.99 -5.95 19.08
CA ILE A 206 3.85 -5.17 18.59
C ILE A 206 3.75 -3.79 19.26
N MET A 207 3.48 -2.77 18.42
CA MET A 207 3.20 -1.38 18.78
C MET A 207 1.86 -1.22 19.50
#